data_AF-A0A832B5R4-F1
#
_entry.id   AF-A0A832B5R4-F1
#
_cell.length_a   1.000
_cell.length_b   1.000
_cell.length_c   1.000
_cell.angle_alpha   90.00
_cell.angle_beta   90.00
_cell.angle_gamma   90.00
#
_symmetry.space_group_name_H-M   'P 1'
#
loop_
_entity.id
_entity.type
_entity.pdbx_description
1 polymer ?
#
loop_
_entity_poly.entity_id
_entity_poly.type
_entity_poly.pdbx_seq_one_letter_code
_entity_poly.pdbx_strand_id
1 'polypeptide(L)' 'MIKIGFHVSIAGGISNAPRYAAQQGYSAFQFFPSSSRSWSTKRVSTTESTEFSKISKEAELIPFAHVP' A
#
# COMPACT_ATOMS: atom_id res chain seq x y z
N MET A 1 21.30 -2.42 4.04
CA MET A 1 20.35 -3.57 4.04
C MET A 1 19.64 -3.63 2.70
N ILE A 2 19.42 -4.82 2.18
CA ILE A 2 18.66 -5.03 0.93
C ILE A 2 17.18 -4.81 1.23
N LYS A 3 16.48 -4.05 0.38
CA LYS A 3 15.04 -3.82 0.47
C LYS A 3 14.33 -4.78 -0.48
N ILE A 4 13.56 -5.71 0.08
CA ILE A 4 12.77 -6.71 -0.65
C ILE A 4 11.28 -6.48 -0.37
N GLY A 5 10.50 -6.62 -1.45
CA GLY A 5 9.08 -6.38 -1.48
C GLY A 5 8.45 -6.93 -2.74
N PHE A 6 7.13 -7.04 -2.72
CA PHE A 6 6.33 -7.48 -3.88
C PHE A 6 5.21 -6.49 -4.17
N HIS A 7 4.53 -6.71 -5.30
CA HIS A 7 3.28 -6.03 -5.56
C HIS A 7 2.16 -6.64 -4.72
N VAL A 8 1.45 -5.80 -3.95
CA VAL A 8 0.42 -6.22 -3.01
C VAL A 8 -0.94 -5.63 -3.38
N SER A 9 -1.98 -6.41 -3.11
CA SER A 9 -3.36 -6.01 -3.39
C SER A 9 -3.87 -4.99 -2.37
N ILE A 10 -4.70 -4.05 -2.83
CA ILE A 10 -5.49 -3.13 -2.01
C ILE A 10 -6.98 -3.49 -1.96
N ALA A 11 -7.33 -4.73 -2.33
CA ALA A 11 -8.71 -5.18 -2.30
C ALA A 11 -9.32 -5.02 -0.90
N GLY A 12 -10.49 -4.40 -0.82
CA GLY A 12 -11.15 -4.10 0.45
C GLY A 12 -10.66 -2.85 1.18
N GLY A 13 -9.60 -2.18 0.71
CA GLY A 13 -9.04 -0.97 1.32
C GLY A 13 -7.57 -0.77 0.98
N ILE A 14 -7.14 0.47 0.81
CA ILE A 14 -5.73 0.79 0.55
C ILE A 14 -4.87 0.47 1.77
N SER A 15 -5.42 0.60 2.99
CA SER A 15 -4.75 0.27 4.24
C SER A 15 -4.39 -1.22 4.37
N ASN A 16 -5.01 -2.10 3.58
CA ASN A 16 -4.69 -3.54 3.57
C ASN A 16 -3.30 -3.84 3.00
N ALA A 17 -2.80 -3.02 2.08
CA ALA A 17 -1.47 -3.21 1.49
C ALA A 17 -0.35 -3.17 2.54
N PRO A 18 -0.21 -2.11 3.37
CA PRO A 18 0.82 -2.09 4.41
C PRO A 18 0.54 -3.12 5.52
N ARG A 19 -0.72 -3.43 5.85
CA ARG A 19 -1.04 -4.53 6.80
C ARG A 19 -0.45 -5.86 6.34
N TYR A 20 -0.70 -6.20 5.07
CA TYR A 20 -0.19 -7.42 4.47
C TYR A 20 1.33 -7.42 4.40
N ALA A 21 1.95 -6.33 3.92
CA ALA A 21 3.40 -6.22 3.82
C ALA A 21 4.10 -6.35 5.18
N ALA A 22 3.53 -5.75 6.24
CA ALA A 22 4.01 -5.89 7.61
C ALA A 22 3.90 -7.35 8.10
N GLN A 23 2.76 -8.00 7.85
CA GLN A 23 2.54 -9.40 8.24
C GLN A 23 3.53 -10.37 7.56
N GLN A 24 3.94 -10.08 6.32
CA GLN A 24 4.90 -10.90 5.58
C GLN A 24 6.37 -10.57 5.88
N GLY A 25 6.65 -9.56 6.71
CA GLY A 25 8.02 -9.14 7.03
C GLY A 25 8.75 -8.51 5.85
N TYR A 26 8.04 -7.83 4.95
CA TYR A 26 8.66 -7.09 3.85
C TYR A 26 9.29 -5.80 4.35
N SER A 27 10.14 -5.21 3.50
CA SER A 27 10.77 -3.90 3.75
C SER A 27 10.32 -2.83 2.75
N ALA A 28 9.73 -3.27 1.64
CA ALA A 28 9.10 -2.42 0.65
C ALA A 28 7.89 -3.13 0.05
N PHE A 29 7.01 -2.39 -0.63
CA PHE A 29 5.95 -2.99 -1.44
C PHE A 29 5.50 -2.02 -2.53
N GLN A 30 4.96 -2.56 -3.61
CA GLN A 30 4.31 -1.79 -4.66
C GLN A 30 2.80 -2.03 -4.60
N PHE A 31 1.98 -1.03 -4.90
CA PHE A 31 0.53 -1.18 -4.96
C PHE A 31 -0.06 -0.24 -6.02
N PHE A 32 -1.26 -0.56 -6.51
CA PHE A 32 -2.04 0.40 -7.28
C PHE A 32 -2.91 1.24 -6.31
N PRO A 33 -2.86 2.58 -6.36
CA PRO A 33 -3.72 3.43 -5.52
C PRO A 33 -5.19 3.42 -5.97
N SER A 34 -5.47 2.89 -7.17
CA SER A 34 -6.81 2.73 -7.74
C SER A 34 -6.82 1.55 -8.73
N SER A 35 -7.91 1.35 -9.47
CA SER A 35 -8.00 0.26 -10.45
C SER A 35 -6.95 0.41 -11.56
N SER A 36 -6.15 -0.63 -11.81
CA SER A 36 -5.13 -0.60 -12.88
C SER A 36 -5.69 -0.62 -14.30
N ARG A 37 -7.01 -0.81 -14.45
CA ARG A 37 -7.69 -0.94 -15.75
C ARG A 37 -8.55 0.28 -16.09
N SER A 38 -8.51 1.33 -15.28
CA SER A 38 -9.40 2.48 -15.41
C SER A 38 -8.67 3.78 -15.10
N TRP A 39 -9.08 4.85 -15.80
CA TRP A 39 -8.67 6.22 -15.51
C TRP A 39 -9.55 6.91 -14.46
N SER A 40 -10.67 6.27 -14.08
CA SER A 40 -11.55 6.77 -13.02
C SER A 40 -11.06 6.33 -11.65
N THR A 41 -10.74 7.29 -10.78
CA THR A 41 -10.25 7.04 -9.44
C THR A 41 -11.21 7.59 -8.40
N LYS A 42 -11.41 6.84 -7.31
CA LYS A 42 -12.14 7.33 -6.14
C LYS A 42 -11.17 8.04 -5.21
N ARG A 43 -11.64 9.09 -4.55
CA ARG A 43 -10.86 9.75 -3.50
C ARG A 43 -10.64 8.78 -2.35
N VAL A 44 -9.39 8.62 -1.93
CA VAL A 44 -9.05 7.86 -0.72
C VAL A 44 -9.59 8.63 0.49
N SER A 45 -10.24 7.93 1.42
CA SER A 45 -10.76 8.56 2.63
C SER A 45 -9.63 8.95 3.57
N THR A 46 -9.83 9.99 4.37
CA THR A 46 -8.84 10.44 5.36
C THR A 46 -8.49 9.32 6.34
N THR A 47 -9.48 8.52 6.76
CA THR A 47 -9.29 7.35 7.63
C THR A 47 -8.32 6.35 7.00
N GLU A 48 -8.56 5.94 5.75
CA GLU A 48 -7.73 4.99 5.03
C GLU A 48 -6.30 5.51 4.83
N SER A 49 -6.13 6.78 4.45
CA SER A 49 -4.80 7.37 4.29
C SER A 49 -4.04 7.47 5.62
N THR A 50 -4.76 7.70 6.72
CA THR A 50 -4.17 7.81 8.06
C THR A 50 -3.72 6.44 8.54
N GLU A 51 -4.55 5.41 8.39
CA GLU A 51 -4.19 4.04 8.72
C GLU A 51 -3.01 3.56 7.87
N PHE A 52 -3.04 3.80 6.56
CA PHE A 52 -1.95 3.44 5.67
C PHE A 52 -0.61 4.05 6.14
N SER A 53 -0.61 5.35 6.44
CA SER A 53 0.59 6.08 6.89
C SER A 53 1.08 5.59 8.25
N LYS A 54 0.16 5.35 9.19
CA LYS A 54 0.46 4.80 10.53
C LYS A 54 1.19 3.46 10.42
N ILE A 55 0.58 2.51 9.70
CA ILE A 55 1.11 1.14 9.61
C ILE A 55 2.43 1.11 8.86
N SER A 56 2.56 1.91 7.79
CA SER A 56 3.82 1.99 7.03
C SER A 56 4.96 2.53 7.89
N LYS A 57 4.70 3.50 8.77
CA LYS A 57 5.71 4.04 9.69
C LYS A 57 6.06 3.07 10.81
N GLU A 58 5.06 2.45 11.44
CA GLU A 58 5.27 1.51 12.54
C GLU A 58 6.06 0.27 12.11
N ALA A 59 5.86 -0.19 10.87
CA ALA A 59 6.55 -1.35 10.31
C ALA A 59 7.79 -0.99 9.45
N GLU A 60 8.21 0.28 9.44
CA GLU A 60 9.34 0.79 8.64
C GLU A 60 9.27 0.41 7.14
N LEU A 61 8.06 0.32 6.59
CA LEU A 61 7.79 -0.10 5.22
C LEU A 61 7.96 1.06 4.24
N ILE A 62 8.47 0.73 3.05
CA ILE A 62 8.59 1.70 1.94
C ILE A 62 7.54 1.39 0.87
N PRO A 63 6.46 2.18 0.79
CA PRO A 63 5.42 2.03 -0.21
C PRO A 63 5.80 2.70 -1.55
N PHE A 64 5.55 2.01 -2.65
CA PHE A 64 5.65 2.55 -4.01
C PHE A 64 4.29 2.50 -4.71
N ALA A 65 3.77 3.66 -5.08
CA ALA A 65 2.55 3.74 -5.88
C ALA A 65 2.90 3.50 -7.36
N HIS A 66 2.19 2.57 -7.98
CA HIS A 66 2.20 2.38 -9.43
C HIS A 66 0.88 2.90 -9.98
N VAL A 67 0.93 3.85 -10.91
CA VAL A 67 -0.22 4.31 -11.67
C VAL A 67 -0.08 3.82 -13.12
N PRO A 68 -1.14 3.29 -13.75
CA PRO A 68 -1.12 2.95 -15.17
C PRO A 68 -0.85 4.15 -16.08
#